data_AF-A0A7C2S4N0-F1
#
_entry.id   AF-A0A7C2S4N0-F1
#
_cell.length_a   1.000
_cell.length_b   1.000
_cell.length_c   1.000
_cell.angle_alpha   90.00
_cell.angle_beta   90.00
_cell.angle_gamma   90.00
#
_symmetry.space_group_name_H-M   'P 1'
#
loop_
_entity.id
_entity.type
_entity.pdbx_description
1 polymer ?
#
loop_
_entity_poly.entity_id
_entity_poly.type
_entity_poly.pdbx_seq_one_letter_code
_entity_poly.pdbx_strand_id
1 'polypeptide(L)'
;MYRPRQVTNYYSGKATVQIKENKVGIKFDPVDGQSSIPPIVISRDNAPEQLSPGRWVVTMNPDRTKILRITPVNGVFRGRVEKFASREGEKPSPITRTITAKDGSTYTVRGFTTIIKITQGPYAGLTVPYYLSYIFVEDFINGKSLVGFKARGSRTVALMEFCDITGAWRKGEMKYSDNILPTLEDRILKEGVEFEFVMRDGYIISLYNIEGEERDEGEEESPFTLEEENLPWEEE
;
A
#
# COMPACT_ATOMS: atom_id res chain seq x y z
N MET A 1 1.11 4.78 40.55
CA MET A 1 0.44 3.81 39.66
C MET A 1 1.38 3.49 38.51
N TYR A 2 1.90 2.27 38.45
CA TYR A 2 2.82 1.82 37.40
C TYR A 2 2.04 1.47 36.13
N ARG A 3 2.46 1.98 34.97
CA ARG A 3 1.98 1.52 33.65
C ARG A 3 3.11 0.74 32.98
N PRO A 4 2.96 -0.56 32.73
CA PRO A 4 3.96 -1.30 31.95
C PRO A 4 4.09 -0.65 30.57
N ARG A 5 5.34 -0.43 30.12
CA ARG A 5 5.60 -0.05 28.73
C ARG A 5 5.37 -1.28 27.86
N GLN A 6 4.66 -1.09 26.77
CA GLN A 6 4.60 -2.09 25.70
C GLN A 6 5.98 -2.14 25.03
N VAL A 7 6.74 -3.19 25.31
CA VAL A 7 8.05 -3.44 24.68
C VAL A 7 7.82 -4.35 23.47
N THR A 8 7.34 -3.80 22.36
CA THR A 8 7.35 -4.53 21.08
C THR A 8 8.76 -4.41 20.49
N ASN A 9 9.61 -5.39 20.78
CA ASN A 9 10.97 -5.51 20.25
C ASN A 9 10.98 -6.07 18.82
N TYR A 10 10.28 -5.43 17.88
CA TYR A 10 10.51 -5.75 16.47
C TYR A 10 11.80 -5.09 16.01
N TYR A 11 12.67 -5.85 15.35
CA TYR A 11 13.85 -5.28 14.68
C TYR A 11 13.41 -4.80 13.31
N SER A 12 13.29 -3.48 13.16
CA SER A 12 12.88 -2.85 11.92
C SER A 12 13.82 -1.73 11.54
N GLY A 13 14.23 -1.68 10.28
CA GLY A 13 15.12 -0.63 9.78
C GLY A 13 15.59 -0.86 8.36
N LYS A 14 16.32 0.12 7.84
CA LYS A 14 17.04 -0.03 6.58
C LYS A 14 18.18 -1.02 6.79
N ALA A 15 18.38 -1.91 5.82
CA ALA A 15 19.37 -2.95 5.87
C ALA A 15 19.90 -3.25 4.47
N THR A 16 21.15 -3.70 4.42
CA THR A 16 21.72 -4.37 3.25
C THR A 16 21.52 -5.87 3.40
N VAL A 17 20.93 -6.49 2.39
CA VAL A 17 20.66 -7.93 2.33
C VAL A 17 21.59 -8.58 1.32
N GLN A 18 22.17 -9.72 1.70
CA GLN A 18 22.94 -10.60 0.83
C GLN A 18 22.36 -12.01 0.90
N ILE A 19 22.33 -12.71 -0.22
CA ILE A 19 21.85 -14.10 -0.29
C ILE A 19 23.00 -14.94 -0.83
N LYS A 20 23.35 -15.99 -0.10
CA LYS A 20 24.36 -16.98 -0.52
C LYS A 20 23.83 -18.37 -0.20
N GLU A 21 23.68 -19.20 -1.23
CA GLU A 21 23.09 -20.54 -1.11
C GLU A 21 21.75 -20.47 -0.36
N ASN A 22 21.58 -21.23 0.72
CA ASN A 22 20.37 -21.25 1.53
C ASN A 22 20.37 -20.24 2.71
N LYS A 23 21.24 -19.22 2.67
CA LYS A 23 21.40 -18.26 3.77
C LYS A 23 21.13 -16.83 3.31
N VAL A 24 20.45 -16.09 4.18
CA VAL A 24 20.16 -14.66 4.03
C VAL A 24 20.91 -13.91 5.11
N GLY A 25 21.90 -13.10 4.70
CA GLY A 25 22.63 -12.18 5.56
C GLY A 25 21.97 -10.81 5.56
N ILE A 26 21.72 -10.25 6.74
CA ILE A 26 21.03 -8.98 6.96
C ILE A 26 21.94 -8.09 7.81
N LYS A 27 22.32 -6.93 7.27
CA LYS A 27 23.09 -5.92 8.00
C LYS A 27 22.28 -4.64 8.10
N PHE A 28 21.74 -4.35 9.28
CA PHE A 28 21.01 -3.11 9.54
C PHE A 28 21.95 -1.90 9.52
N ASP A 29 21.43 -0.78 9.05
CA ASP A 29 22.12 0.50 9.13
C ASP A 29 22.23 0.94 10.60
N PRO A 30 23.34 1.59 10.99
CA PRO A 30 23.44 2.19 12.30
C PRO A 30 22.38 3.28 12.46
N VAL A 31 21.77 3.34 13.64
CA VAL A 31 20.87 4.42 14.05
C VAL A 31 21.65 5.33 14.99
N ASP A 32 21.60 6.64 14.78
CA ASP A 32 22.33 7.61 15.59
C ASP A 32 22.08 7.40 17.09
N GLY A 33 23.17 7.30 17.85
CA GLY A 33 23.11 7.05 19.29
C GLY A 33 22.81 5.61 19.71
N GLN A 34 22.74 4.65 18.78
CA GLN A 34 22.62 3.22 19.09
C GLN A 34 23.86 2.45 18.62
N SER A 35 24.26 1.45 19.42
CA SER A 35 25.30 0.50 19.02
C SER A 35 24.87 -0.25 17.77
N SER A 36 25.79 -0.41 16.82
CA SER A 36 25.54 -1.16 15.60
C SER A 36 25.07 -2.58 15.91
N ILE A 37 23.99 -3.02 15.27
CA ILE A 37 23.48 -4.38 15.41
C ILE A 37 24.42 -5.31 14.61
N PRO A 38 24.94 -6.40 15.20
CA PRO A 38 25.76 -7.34 14.45
C PRO A 38 24.96 -7.94 13.28
N PRO A 39 25.61 -8.31 12.16
CA PRO A 39 24.93 -8.96 11.04
C PRO A 39 24.15 -10.20 11.50
N ILE A 40 22.93 -10.33 11.00
CA ILE A 40 22.04 -11.45 11.29
C ILE A 40 22.05 -12.39 10.09
N VAL A 41 22.11 -13.70 10.34
CA VAL A 41 22.04 -14.72 9.28
C VAL A 41 20.89 -15.66 9.58
N ILE A 42 19.99 -15.83 8.63
CA ILE A 42 18.84 -16.74 8.73
C ILE A 42 18.79 -17.70 7.52
N SER A 43 17.99 -18.77 7.64
CA SER A 43 17.66 -19.64 6.50
C SER A 43 16.84 -18.87 5.45
N ARG A 44 16.99 -19.23 4.17
CA ARG A 44 16.16 -18.68 3.08
C ARG A 44 14.67 -18.93 3.31
N ASP A 45 14.31 -20.06 3.91
CA ASP A 45 12.93 -20.44 4.23
C ASP A 45 12.26 -19.49 5.23
N ASN A 46 13.06 -18.71 5.96
CA ASN A 46 12.60 -17.70 6.90
C ASN A 46 12.56 -16.28 6.29
N ALA A 47 12.67 -16.18 4.96
CA ALA A 47 12.61 -14.92 4.22
C ALA A 47 11.54 -14.98 3.11
N PRO A 48 10.87 -13.86 2.79
CA PRO A 48 9.93 -13.80 1.66
C PRO A 48 10.59 -14.21 0.33
N GLU A 49 9.86 -14.91 -0.53
CA GLU A 49 10.38 -15.40 -1.82
C GLU A 49 10.91 -14.27 -2.71
N GLN A 50 10.25 -13.11 -2.68
CA GLN A 50 10.61 -11.93 -3.47
C GLN A 50 11.86 -11.19 -2.96
N LEU A 51 12.46 -11.64 -1.83
CA LEU A 51 13.69 -11.04 -1.32
C LEU A 51 14.86 -11.30 -2.28
N SER A 52 15.53 -10.23 -2.68
CA SER A 52 16.75 -10.28 -3.49
C SER A 52 17.91 -9.56 -2.79
N PRO A 53 19.18 -9.79 -3.19
CA PRO A 53 20.30 -9.01 -2.69
C PRO A 53 20.11 -7.53 -2.98
N GLY A 54 20.35 -6.65 -1.99
CA GLY A 54 20.17 -5.21 -2.17
C GLY A 54 19.85 -4.45 -0.89
N ARG A 55 19.26 -3.26 -1.06
CA ARG A 55 18.88 -2.34 0.03
C ARG A 55 17.39 -2.45 0.31
N TRP A 56 17.05 -2.78 1.55
CA TRP A 56 15.68 -3.07 1.98
C TRP A 56 15.34 -2.35 3.28
N VAL A 57 14.08 -1.99 3.47
CA VAL A 57 13.51 -1.86 4.81
C VAL A 57 13.05 -3.25 5.23
N VAL A 58 13.65 -3.78 6.30
CA VAL A 58 13.38 -5.13 6.80
C VAL A 58 12.74 -5.00 8.17
N THR A 59 11.67 -5.76 8.40
CA THR A 59 11.11 -5.99 9.73
C THR A 59 11.24 -7.48 10.06
N MET A 60 11.86 -7.79 11.18
CA MET A 60 12.03 -9.15 11.68
C MET A 60 11.17 -9.40 12.91
N ASN A 61 10.93 -10.69 13.20
CA ASN A 61 10.34 -11.10 14.48
C ASN A 61 11.30 -10.76 15.65
N PRO A 62 10.80 -10.74 16.90
CA PRO A 62 11.62 -10.38 18.06
C PRO A 62 12.88 -11.23 18.24
N ASP A 63 12.79 -12.52 17.87
CA ASP A 63 13.89 -13.47 17.99
C ASP A 63 14.92 -13.37 16.85
N ARG A 64 14.67 -12.50 15.86
CA ARG A 64 15.52 -12.29 14.68
C ARG A 64 15.75 -13.55 13.84
N THR A 65 14.84 -14.50 13.89
CA THR A 65 14.90 -15.76 13.15
C THR A 65 14.15 -15.73 11.84
N LYS A 66 13.21 -14.79 11.68
CA LYS A 66 12.32 -14.67 10.51
C LYS A 66 12.10 -13.23 10.09
N ILE A 67 12.15 -12.98 8.78
CA ILE A 67 11.71 -11.71 8.20
C ILE A 67 10.18 -11.73 8.10
N LEU A 68 9.54 -10.77 8.75
CA LEU A 68 8.08 -10.59 8.71
C LEU A 68 7.65 -9.74 7.53
N ARG A 69 8.47 -8.75 7.15
CA ARG A 69 8.16 -7.81 6.07
C ARG A 69 9.43 -7.27 5.43
N ILE A 70 9.37 -7.08 4.11
CA ILE A 70 10.36 -6.34 3.34
C ILE A 70 9.70 -5.26 2.49
N THR A 71 10.43 -4.18 2.24
CA THR A 71 10.01 -3.11 1.34
C THR A 71 11.27 -2.56 0.65
N PRO A 72 11.29 -2.41 -0.68
CA PRO A 72 12.43 -1.80 -1.38
C PRO A 72 12.74 -0.40 -0.85
N VAL A 73 14.02 -0.03 -0.74
CA VAL A 73 14.39 1.30 -0.24
C VAL A 73 14.14 2.38 -1.29
N ASN A 74 14.62 2.17 -2.51
CA ASN A 74 14.53 3.14 -3.60
C ASN A 74 14.16 2.45 -4.91
N GLY A 75 13.52 3.18 -5.81
CA GLY A 75 13.24 2.74 -7.17
C GLY A 75 11.97 3.36 -7.74
N VAL A 76 11.70 3.06 -9.00
CA VAL A 76 10.42 3.31 -9.66
C VAL A 76 9.75 1.97 -9.88
N PHE A 77 8.48 1.85 -9.53
CA PHE A 77 7.74 0.60 -9.59
C PHE A 77 6.39 0.84 -10.24
N ARG A 78 5.89 -0.16 -10.95
CA ARG A 78 4.52 -0.21 -11.43
C ARG A 78 3.68 -1.05 -10.47
N GLY A 79 2.49 -0.58 -10.13
CA GLY A 79 1.60 -1.30 -9.24
C GLY A 79 0.17 -0.80 -9.28
N ARG A 80 -0.66 -1.42 -8.44
CA ARG A 80 -2.07 -1.06 -8.26
C ARG A 80 -2.47 -1.14 -6.80
N VAL A 81 -3.55 -0.46 -6.43
CA VAL A 81 -4.12 -0.59 -5.09
C VAL A 81 -4.70 -2.00 -4.93
N GLU A 82 -4.30 -2.71 -3.87
CA GLU A 82 -4.83 -4.03 -3.52
C GLU A 82 -5.97 -3.92 -2.50
N LYS A 83 -5.80 -3.06 -1.48
CA LYS A 83 -6.80 -2.78 -0.45
C LYS A 83 -6.43 -1.57 0.38
N PHE A 84 -7.36 -1.10 1.21
CA PHE A 84 -7.11 -0.17 2.30
C PHE A 84 -6.87 -0.97 3.58
N ALA A 85 -5.93 -0.53 4.41
CA ALA A 85 -5.60 -1.22 5.65
C ALA A 85 -6.77 -1.11 6.64
N SER A 86 -7.26 -2.27 7.08
CA SER A 86 -8.25 -2.41 8.14
C SER A 86 -7.90 -3.63 9.02
N ARG A 87 -8.58 -3.76 10.17
CA ARG A 87 -8.50 -4.99 10.96
C ARG A 87 -9.30 -6.09 10.29
N GLU A 88 -8.98 -7.34 10.63
CA GLU A 88 -9.72 -8.50 10.14
C GLU A 88 -11.22 -8.38 10.47
N GLY A 89 -12.07 -8.51 9.45
CA GLY A 89 -13.52 -8.36 9.56
C GLY A 89 -14.04 -6.91 9.65
N GLU A 90 -13.18 -5.90 9.67
CA GLU A 90 -13.58 -4.49 9.76
C GLU A 90 -13.46 -3.76 8.40
N LYS A 91 -14.35 -2.79 8.18
CA LYS A 91 -14.27 -1.84 7.05
C LYS A 91 -13.13 -0.84 7.29
N PRO A 92 -12.44 -0.35 6.24
CA PRO A 92 -11.40 0.66 6.39
C PRO A 92 -11.98 1.91 7.05
N SER A 93 -11.26 2.42 8.04
CA SER A 93 -11.65 3.60 8.83
C SER A 93 -10.43 4.48 9.09
N PRO A 94 -10.59 5.80 9.12
CA PRO A 94 -9.47 6.70 9.36
C PRO A 94 -8.94 6.55 10.79
N ILE A 95 -7.62 6.48 10.90
CA ILE A 95 -6.89 6.39 12.15
C ILE A 95 -6.56 7.81 12.62
N THR A 96 -6.87 8.08 13.88
CA THR A 96 -6.54 9.35 14.54
C THR A 96 -5.20 9.25 15.24
N ARG A 97 -4.30 10.20 15.00
CA ARG A 97 -2.99 10.31 15.67
C ARG A 97 -2.82 11.73 16.21
N THR A 98 -2.35 11.83 17.45
CA THR A 98 -1.89 13.09 18.02
C THR A 98 -0.41 13.25 17.72
N ILE A 99 -0.04 14.36 17.09
CA ILE A 99 1.35 14.72 16.81
C ILE A 99 1.72 15.90 17.70
N THR A 100 2.86 15.80 18.37
CA THR A 100 3.48 16.91 19.10
C THR A 100 4.53 17.55 18.20
N ALA A 101 4.39 18.83 17.88
CA ALA A 101 5.40 19.60 17.17
C ALA A 101 6.62 19.89 18.06
N LYS A 102 7.69 20.40 17.43
CA LYS A 102 8.93 20.77 18.13
C LYS A 102 8.72 21.88 19.17
N ASP A 103 7.70 22.70 18.99
CA ASP A 103 7.30 23.78 19.91
C ASP A 103 6.43 23.29 21.08
N GLY A 104 6.15 21.98 21.16
CA GLY A 104 5.30 21.38 22.18
C GLY A 104 3.80 21.48 21.89
N SER A 105 3.39 22.17 20.82
CA SER A 105 1.98 22.19 20.41
C SER A 105 1.55 20.79 19.95
N THR A 106 0.30 20.43 20.26
CA THR A 106 -0.27 19.14 19.85
C THR A 106 -1.38 19.37 18.85
N TYR A 107 -1.39 18.56 17.80
CA TYR A 107 -2.44 18.59 16.78
C TYR A 107 -2.85 17.17 16.43
N THR A 108 -4.15 17.02 16.20
CA THR A 108 -4.76 15.75 15.84
C THR A 108 -4.82 15.65 14.31
N VAL A 109 -4.25 14.59 13.77
CA VAL A 109 -4.36 14.25 12.35
C VAL A 109 -5.16 12.97 12.18
N ARG A 110 -5.99 12.92 11.14
CA ARG A 110 -6.62 11.69 10.68
C ARG A 110 -5.92 11.25 9.40
N GLY A 111 -5.78 9.94 9.21
CA GLY A 111 -5.22 9.37 7.99
C GLY A 111 -5.58 7.91 7.82
N PHE A 112 -5.21 7.35 6.70
CA PHE A 112 -5.45 5.95 6.37
C PHE A 112 -4.27 5.42 5.58
N THR A 113 -4.17 4.10 5.48
CA THR A 113 -3.09 3.45 4.73
C THR A 113 -3.71 2.65 3.61
N THR A 114 -3.24 2.86 2.40
CA THR A 114 -3.54 2.02 1.24
C THR A 114 -2.40 1.03 1.06
N ILE A 115 -2.71 -0.16 0.59
CA ILE A 115 -1.73 -1.21 0.30
C ILE A 115 -1.62 -1.29 -1.22
N ILE A 116 -0.46 -0.96 -1.75
CA ILE A 116 -0.16 -0.98 -3.18
C ILE A 116 0.65 -2.25 -3.48
N LYS A 117 0.20 -3.04 -4.43
CA LYS A 117 0.91 -4.25 -4.88
C LYS A 117 1.72 -3.92 -6.12
N ILE A 118 3.02 -4.24 -6.09
CA ILE A 118 3.87 -4.16 -7.28
C ILE A 118 3.40 -5.23 -8.27
N THR A 119 3.12 -4.85 -9.50
CA THR A 119 2.56 -5.75 -10.52
C THR A 119 3.59 -6.24 -11.53
N GLN A 120 4.73 -5.57 -11.66
CA GLN A 120 5.76 -5.90 -12.65
C GLN A 120 7.18 -5.93 -12.07
N GLY A 121 8.08 -6.59 -12.80
CA GLY A 121 9.50 -6.67 -12.48
C GLY A 121 9.83 -7.70 -11.39
N PRO A 122 11.09 -7.71 -10.89
CA PRO A 122 11.59 -8.72 -9.95
C PRO A 122 10.91 -8.66 -8.56
N TYR A 123 10.12 -7.62 -8.31
CA TYR A 123 9.42 -7.38 -7.05
C TYR A 123 7.92 -7.57 -7.17
N ALA A 124 7.43 -8.11 -8.29
CA ALA A 124 6.02 -8.40 -8.49
C ALA A 124 5.45 -9.23 -7.33
N GLY A 125 4.26 -8.85 -6.87
CA GLY A 125 3.59 -9.46 -5.72
C GLY A 125 3.94 -8.83 -4.37
N LEU A 126 5.02 -8.05 -4.24
CA LEU A 126 5.31 -7.33 -3.01
C LEU A 126 4.31 -6.20 -2.77
N THR A 127 3.92 -6.03 -1.51
CA THR A 127 3.00 -4.98 -1.07
C THR A 127 3.74 -3.85 -0.35
N VAL A 128 3.40 -2.61 -0.70
CA VAL A 128 3.96 -1.38 -0.15
C VAL A 128 2.83 -0.56 0.47
N PRO A 129 2.88 -0.24 1.78
CA PRO A 129 1.88 0.64 2.37
C PRO A 129 2.16 2.10 2.00
N TYR A 130 1.09 2.81 1.68
CA TYR A 130 1.10 4.24 1.40
C TYR A 130 0.15 4.96 2.34
N TYR A 131 0.70 5.83 3.18
CA TYR A 131 -0.09 6.57 4.16
C TYR A 131 -0.57 7.89 3.58
N LEU A 132 -1.87 8.12 3.65
CA LEU A 132 -2.54 9.33 3.17
C LEU A 132 -3.26 10.04 4.31
N SER A 133 -3.36 11.37 4.22
CA SER A 133 -4.12 12.16 5.18
C SER A 133 -5.62 12.05 4.89
N TYR A 134 -6.45 11.95 5.91
CA TYR A 134 -7.91 11.93 5.78
C TYR A 134 -8.42 13.36 5.95
N ILE A 135 -8.58 14.05 4.83
CA ILE A 135 -8.98 15.47 4.77
C ILE A 135 -10.25 15.67 3.92
N PHE A 136 -11.01 14.59 3.73
CA PHE A 136 -12.31 14.66 3.09
C PHE A 136 -13.29 15.44 3.98
N VAL A 137 -14.10 16.28 3.35
CA VAL A 137 -15.13 17.10 4.00
C VAL A 137 -16.42 17.04 3.19
N GLU A 138 -17.51 17.40 3.84
CA GLU A 138 -18.77 17.65 3.15
C GLU A 138 -18.69 18.95 2.37
N ASP A 139 -19.08 18.91 1.10
CA ASP A 139 -19.25 20.07 0.23
C ASP A 139 -20.65 20.05 -0.39
N PHE A 140 -21.28 21.22 -0.49
CA PHE A 140 -22.65 21.36 -0.99
C PHE A 140 -22.64 21.99 -2.37
N ILE A 141 -22.79 21.16 -3.40
CA ILE A 141 -22.77 21.58 -4.80
C ILE A 141 -24.13 21.25 -5.43
N ASN A 142 -24.80 22.24 -6.01
CA ASN A 142 -26.11 22.08 -6.68
C ASN A 142 -27.17 21.37 -5.81
N GLY A 143 -27.20 21.66 -4.51
CA GLY A 143 -28.14 21.05 -3.56
C GLY A 143 -27.83 19.61 -3.17
N LYS A 144 -26.66 19.07 -3.54
CA LYS A 144 -26.20 17.73 -3.15
C LYS A 144 -25.05 17.82 -2.16
N SER A 145 -25.06 16.94 -1.17
CA SER A 145 -23.94 16.73 -0.24
C SER A 145 -22.93 15.75 -0.86
N LEU A 146 -21.75 16.27 -1.21
CA LEU A 146 -20.70 15.58 -1.95
C LEU A 146 -19.38 15.60 -1.18
N VAL A 147 -18.49 14.69 -1.54
CA VAL A 147 -17.12 14.64 -1.01
C VAL A 147 -16.30 15.79 -1.60
N GLY A 148 -15.81 16.67 -0.72
CA GLY A 148 -14.79 17.68 -1.02
C GLY A 148 -13.49 17.47 -0.25
N PHE A 149 -12.52 18.36 -0.45
CA PHE A 149 -11.23 18.34 0.22
C PHE A 149 -11.02 19.58 1.09
N LYS A 150 -10.54 19.40 2.32
CA LYS A 150 -10.21 20.49 3.24
C LYS A 150 -8.87 21.15 2.88
N ALA A 151 -8.91 22.40 2.40
CA ALA A 151 -7.80 23.36 2.25
C ALA A 151 -6.50 22.89 1.53
N ARG A 152 -5.70 23.85 1.07
CA ARG A 152 -4.48 23.61 0.25
C ARG A 152 -3.25 23.30 1.13
N GLY A 153 -2.45 22.32 0.71
CA GLY A 153 -1.19 21.94 1.34
C GLY A 153 -0.61 20.68 0.67
N SER A 154 0.67 20.36 0.90
CA SER A 154 1.33 19.22 0.25
C SER A 154 0.64 17.86 0.52
N ARG A 155 0.08 17.68 1.73
CA ARG A 155 -0.70 16.48 2.09
C ARG A 155 -2.02 16.39 1.33
N THR A 156 -2.63 17.53 1.01
CA THR A 156 -3.82 17.60 0.17
C THR A 156 -3.49 17.22 -1.27
N VAL A 157 -2.38 17.75 -1.80
CA VAL A 157 -1.92 17.44 -3.15
C VAL A 157 -1.70 15.94 -3.32
N ALA A 158 -0.98 15.30 -2.40
CA ALA A 158 -0.74 13.85 -2.47
C ALA A 158 -2.03 13.01 -2.44
N LEU A 159 -3.03 13.41 -1.64
CA LEU A 159 -4.32 12.71 -1.62
C LEU A 159 -5.10 12.92 -2.91
N MET A 160 -5.15 14.14 -3.43
CA MET A 160 -5.84 14.46 -4.68
C MET A 160 -5.21 13.69 -5.84
N GLU A 161 -3.89 13.78 -6.00
CA GLU A 161 -3.11 13.04 -6.98
C GLU A 161 -3.37 11.54 -6.90
N PHE A 162 -3.37 10.97 -5.69
CA PHE A 162 -3.72 9.57 -5.49
C PHE A 162 -5.14 9.25 -5.99
N CYS A 163 -6.15 10.06 -5.64
CA CYS A 163 -7.52 9.82 -6.06
C CYS A 163 -7.68 9.93 -7.59
N ASP A 164 -6.98 10.87 -8.22
CA ASP A 164 -7.01 11.10 -9.66
C ASP A 164 -6.37 9.93 -10.42
N ILE A 165 -5.15 9.54 -10.02
CA ILE A 165 -4.40 8.44 -10.64
C ILE A 165 -5.12 7.10 -10.46
N THR A 166 -5.67 6.84 -9.29
CA THR A 166 -6.39 5.59 -9.03
C THR A 166 -7.79 5.55 -9.66
N GLY A 167 -8.23 6.64 -10.29
CA GLY A 167 -9.52 6.71 -10.97
C GLY A 167 -10.72 6.80 -10.03
N ALA A 168 -10.53 7.22 -8.76
CA ALA A 168 -11.61 7.31 -7.77
C ALA A 168 -12.83 8.11 -8.23
N TRP A 169 -12.60 9.07 -9.13
CA TRP A 169 -13.60 9.99 -9.69
C TRP A 169 -14.13 9.60 -11.07
N ARG A 170 -13.68 8.50 -11.69
CA ARG A 170 -14.10 8.10 -13.04
C ARG A 170 -15.61 7.88 -13.16
N LYS A 171 -16.24 7.41 -12.07
CA LYS A 171 -17.71 7.24 -11.97
C LYS A 171 -18.45 8.52 -11.56
N GLY A 172 -17.80 9.67 -11.65
CA GLY A 172 -18.34 10.97 -11.26
C GLY A 172 -18.30 11.23 -9.75
N GLU A 173 -19.12 12.19 -9.34
CA GLU A 173 -19.20 12.69 -7.96
C GLU A 173 -19.46 11.58 -6.93
N MET A 174 -18.94 11.74 -5.72
CA MET A 174 -19.17 10.82 -4.60
C MET A 174 -20.02 11.52 -3.54
N LYS A 175 -21.08 10.85 -3.07
CA LYS A 175 -21.88 11.34 -1.92
C LYS A 175 -21.03 11.34 -0.66
N TYR A 176 -21.14 12.40 0.13
CA TYR A 176 -20.44 12.47 1.41
C TYR A 176 -20.99 11.46 2.42
N SER A 177 -20.10 10.96 3.28
CA SER A 177 -20.41 10.24 4.50
C SER A 177 -19.29 10.48 5.52
N ASP A 178 -19.54 10.26 6.81
CA ASP A 178 -18.52 10.47 7.85
C ASP A 178 -17.27 9.60 7.67
N ASN A 179 -17.44 8.42 7.07
CA ASN A 179 -16.37 7.53 6.64
C ASN A 179 -16.59 7.13 5.18
N ILE A 180 -15.91 7.84 4.27
CA ILE A 180 -16.00 7.56 2.84
C ILE A 180 -15.09 6.42 2.39
N LEU A 181 -14.16 5.96 3.24
CA LEU A 181 -13.11 5.02 2.84
C LEU A 181 -13.64 3.72 2.23
N PRO A 182 -14.73 3.11 2.72
CA PRO A 182 -15.27 1.90 2.10
C PRO A 182 -15.77 2.16 0.67
N THR A 183 -16.43 3.29 0.44
CA THR A 183 -16.91 3.69 -0.90
C THR A 183 -15.75 4.04 -1.82
N LEU A 184 -14.74 4.74 -1.30
CA LEU A 184 -13.54 5.12 -2.03
C LEU A 184 -12.72 3.89 -2.45
N GLU A 185 -12.51 2.95 -1.51
CA GLU A 185 -11.84 1.68 -1.78
C GLU A 185 -12.59 0.89 -2.88
N ASP A 186 -13.90 0.69 -2.74
CA ASP A 186 -14.71 -0.03 -3.73
C ASP A 186 -14.59 0.57 -5.14
N ARG A 187 -14.63 1.90 -5.26
CA ARG A 187 -14.44 2.57 -6.56
C ARG A 187 -13.05 2.32 -7.13
N ILE A 188 -12.01 2.54 -6.33
CA ILE A 188 -10.61 2.37 -6.78
C ILE A 188 -10.34 0.92 -7.20
N LEU A 189 -10.79 -0.05 -6.39
CA LEU A 189 -10.57 -1.47 -6.68
C LEU A 189 -11.35 -1.92 -7.93
N LYS A 190 -12.56 -1.39 -8.16
CA LYS A 190 -13.32 -1.63 -9.39
C LYS A 190 -12.65 -1.06 -10.64
N GLU A 191 -11.98 0.08 -10.52
CA GLU A 191 -11.23 0.63 -11.64
C GLU A 191 -9.94 -0.16 -11.90
N GLY A 192 -9.30 -0.68 -10.87
CA GLY A 192 -8.13 -1.55 -11.00
C GLY A 192 -6.93 -0.89 -11.70
N VAL A 193 -6.86 0.45 -11.67
CA VAL A 193 -5.86 1.22 -12.42
C VAL A 193 -4.44 0.88 -11.94
N GLU A 194 -3.57 0.57 -12.90
CA GLU A 194 -2.14 0.51 -12.65
C GLU A 194 -1.49 1.88 -12.83
N PHE A 195 -0.48 2.16 -12.01
CA PHE A 195 0.25 3.41 -12.03
C PHE A 195 1.72 3.18 -11.65
N GLU A 196 2.56 4.14 -11.99
CA GLU A 196 3.94 4.18 -11.53
C GLU A 196 4.04 4.92 -10.19
N PHE A 197 4.98 4.49 -9.36
CA PHE A 197 5.28 5.17 -8.11
C PHE A 197 6.77 5.13 -7.80
N VAL A 198 7.26 6.24 -7.23
CA VAL A 198 8.65 6.37 -6.84
C VAL A 198 8.78 6.12 -5.35
N MET A 199 9.66 5.19 -4.99
CA MET A 199 10.07 4.99 -3.62
C MET A 199 11.37 5.70 -3.30
N ARG A 200 11.42 6.30 -2.13
CA ARG A 200 12.62 6.80 -1.49
C ARG A 200 12.61 6.44 -0.02
N ASP A 201 13.72 5.88 0.46
CA ASP A 201 13.89 5.50 1.86
C ASP A 201 12.82 4.55 2.42
N GLY A 202 12.21 3.73 1.56
CA GLY A 202 11.13 2.81 1.92
C GLY A 202 9.72 3.42 1.94
N TYR A 203 9.59 4.67 1.48
CA TYR A 203 8.32 5.39 1.41
C TYR A 203 8.01 5.77 -0.03
N ILE A 204 6.74 5.77 -0.40
CA ILE A 204 6.28 6.33 -1.66
C ILE A 204 6.31 7.85 -1.56
N ILE A 205 6.96 8.51 -2.52
CA ILE A 205 7.12 9.96 -2.55
C ILE A 205 6.37 10.65 -3.70
N SER A 206 6.07 9.91 -4.77
CA SER A 206 5.29 10.42 -5.91
C SER A 206 4.62 9.27 -6.64
N LEU A 207 3.56 9.60 -7.37
CA LEU A 207 2.75 8.71 -8.20
C LEU A 207 2.69 9.29 -9.62
N TYR A 208 2.58 8.44 -10.63
CA TYR A 208 2.44 8.86 -12.03
C TYR A 208 1.43 7.98 -12.74
N ASN A 209 0.55 8.60 -13.54
CA ASN A 209 -0.24 7.85 -14.49
C ASN A 209 0.68 7.23 -15.54
N ILE A 210 0.36 6.00 -15.94
CA ILE A 210 0.97 5.38 -17.10
C ILE A 210 0.18 5.89 -18.30
N GLU A 211 0.66 6.98 -18.90
CA GLU A 211 0.06 7.49 -20.14
C GLU A 211 0.21 6.40 -21.21
N GLY A 212 -0.91 5.93 -21.79
CA GLY A 212 -0.87 5.09 -22.98
C GLY A 212 -1.70 3.80 -22.98
N GLU A 213 -2.42 3.44 -21.93
CA GLU A 213 -3.49 2.42 -22.05
C GLU A 213 -4.81 3.15 -22.33
N GLU A 214 -5.07 3.42 -23.61
CA GLU A 214 -6.45 3.38 -24.11
C GLU A 214 -7.02 2.08 -23.56
N ARG A 215 -7.93 2.17 -22.58
CA ARG A 215 -8.72 1.01 -22.21
C ARG A 215 -9.43 0.63 -23.49
N ASP A 216 -9.00 -0.47 -24.10
CA ASP A 216 -9.89 -1.29 -24.90
C ASP A 216 -11.11 -1.48 -23.99
N GLU A 217 -12.19 -0.78 -24.31
CA GLU A 217 -13.49 -1.02 -23.74
C GLU A 217 -13.85 -2.43 -24.21
N GLY A 218 -13.36 -3.41 -23.45
CA GLY A 218 -13.62 -4.82 -23.70
C GLY A 218 -15.11 -4.96 -23.92
N GLU A 219 -15.44 -5.32 -25.15
CA GLU A 219 -16.77 -5.73 -25.56
C GLU A 219 -17.34 -6.60 -24.44
N GLU A 220 -18.54 -6.26 -23.98
CA GLU A 220 -19.33 -7.15 -23.15
C GLU A 220 -19.55 -8.45 -23.96
N GLU A 221 -18.63 -9.41 -23.83
CA GLU A 221 -18.91 -10.78 -24.26
C GLU A 221 -20.01 -11.31 -23.36
N SER A 222 -21.22 -11.19 -23.91
CA SER A 222 -22.47 -11.76 -23.46
C SER A 222 -22.26 -13.19 -22.93
N PRO A 223 -22.91 -13.56 -21.82
CA PRO A 223 -22.76 -14.89 -21.27
C PRO A 223 -23.39 -15.93 -22.20
N PHE A 224 -22.57 -16.88 -22.64
CA PHE A 224 -22.94 -18.29 -22.69
C PHE A 224 -24.21 -18.66 -23.51
N THR A 225 -24.00 -19.16 -24.73
CA THR A 225 -24.87 -20.19 -25.32
C THR A 225 -24.00 -21.37 -25.73
N LEU A 226 -23.93 -22.39 -24.87
CA LEU A 226 -23.55 -23.73 -25.29
C LEU A 226 -24.79 -24.33 -25.96
N GLU A 227 -24.83 -24.33 -27.29
CA GLU A 227 -25.67 -25.25 -28.02
C GLU A 227 -25.05 -26.66 -27.87
N GLU A 228 -25.75 -27.54 -27.15
CA GLU A 228 -25.50 -28.97 -27.18
C GLU A 228 -25.78 -29.48 -28.59
N GLU A 229 -24.75 -29.68 -29.41
CA GLU A 229 -24.90 -30.56 -30.58
C GLU A 229 -23.56 -31.17 -31.01
N ASN A 230 -23.56 -32.52 -31.04
CA ASN A 230 -22.66 -33.42 -31.78
C ASN A 230 -21.27 -33.73 -31.20
N LEU A 231 -21.20 -34.73 -30.31
CA LEU A 231 -20.05 -35.62 -30.17
C LEU A 231 -20.32 -36.94 -30.93
N PRO A 232 -19.64 -37.22 -32.06
CA PRO A 232 -19.92 -38.40 -32.88
C PRO A 232 -18.92 -39.54 -32.61
N TRP A 233 -18.88 -40.08 -31.40
CA TRP A 233 -18.05 -41.28 -31.12
C TRP A 233 -18.65 -42.27 -30.10
N GLU A 234 -19.96 -42.22 -29.86
CA GLU A 234 -20.67 -43.37 -29.30
C GLU A 234 -21.45 -44.04 -30.41
N GLU A 235 -20.84 -45.03 -31.08
CA GLU A 235 -21.42 -46.35 -31.33
C GLU A 235 -20.43 -47.25 -32.10
N GLU A 236 -20.15 -48.39 -31.44
CA GLU A 236 -19.53 -49.67 -31.88
C GLU A 236 -18.06 -49.73 -32.33
#